data_AF-A0A4Y2TKF2-F1
#
_entry.id   AF-A0A4Y2TKF2-F1
#
_cell.length_a   1.000
_cell.length_b   1.000
_cell.length_c   1.000
_cell.angle_alpha   90.00
_cell.angle_beta   90.00
_cell.angle_gamma   90.00
#
_symmetry.space_group_name_H-M   'P 1'
#
loop_
_entity.id
_entity.type
_entity.pdbx_description
1 polymer ?
#
loop_
_entity_poly.entity_id
_entity_poly.type
_entity_poly.pdbx_seq_one_letter_code
_entity_poly.pdbx_strand_id
1 'polypeptide(L)'
;MKRRAESLNVADNLMLELFLQRLPSSVQTILAAVSELTLDKAAEIADRIIEDSPSPIETFAVSKKNEQSLETKLFLEIGKLNKRIDHLSFSRGRSPYRRNKNSRERSISNKRDFSICWYHRRFGNKCRVEKCVQPCTWQGNVTSKE
;
A
#
# COMPACT_ATOMS: atom_id res chain seq x y z
N MET A 1 -26.79 -26.08 -23.86
CA MET A 1 -25.77 -26.86 -24.61
C MET A 1 -26.20 -27.20 -26.04
N LYS A 2 -27.46 -27.61 -26.25
CA LYS A 2 -28.03 -27.98 -27.56
C LYS A 2 -27.75 -27.00 -28.73
N ARG A 3 -28.05 -25.71 -28.54
CA ARG A 3 -27.78 -24.64 -29.55
C ARG A 3 -26.32 -24.52 -30.02
N ARG A 4 -25.34 -24.94 -29.20
CA ARG A 4 -23.90 -24.91 -29.59
C ARG A 4 -23.45 -26.21 -30.25
N ALA A 5 -24.11 -27.33 -29.94
CA ALA A 5 -23.84 -28.63 -30.54
C ALA A 5 -24.39 -28.73 -31.97
N GLU A 6 -25.55 -28.12 -32.22
CA GLU A 6 -26.18 -28.04 -33.54
C GLU A 6 -25.27 -27.35 -34.58
N SER A 7 -24.54 -26.30 -34.17
CA SER A 7 -23.58 -25.62 -35.05
C SER A 7 -22.30 -26.42 -35.36
N LEU A 8 -22.02 -27.46 -34.58
CA LEU A 8 -20.79 -28.25 -34.65
C LEU A 8 -21.04 -29.71 -35.08
N ASN A 9 -22.30 -30.08 -35.37
CA ASN A 9 -22.72 -31.43 -35.76
C ASN A 9 -22.16 -32.53 -34.81
N VAL A 10 -22.28 -32.28 -33.51
CA VAL A 10 -21.77 -33.18 -32.47
C VAL A 10 -22.74 -34.34 -32.28
N ALA A 11 -22.23 -35.58 -32.26
CA ALA A 11 -23.05 -36.76 -32.02
C ALA A 11 -23.74 -36.70 -30.64
N ASP A 12 -25.03 -37.03 -30.59
CA ASP A 12 -25.84 -36.98 -29.36
C ASP A 12 -25.27 -37.84 -28.22
N ASN A 13 -24.64 -38.97 -28.56
CA ASN A 13 -23.98 -39.85 -27.60
C ASN A 13 -22.83 -39.15 -26.87
N LEU A 14 -22.00 -38.37 -27.60
CA LEU A 14 -20.89 -37.61 -27.02
C LEU A 14 -21.43 -36.49 -26.11
N MET A 15 -22.51 -35.83 -26.52
CA MET A 15 -23.16 -34.80 -25.71
C MET A 15 -23.73 -35.39 -24.41
N LEU A 16 -24.29 -36.59 -24.48
CA LEU A 16 -24.80 -37.31 -23.32
C LEU A 16 -23.67 -37.74 -22.38
N GLU A 17 -22.56 -38.26 -22.90
CA GLU A 17 -21.38 -38.59 -22.09
C GLU A 17 -20.80 -37.35 -21.38
N LEU A 18 -20.62 -36.25 -22.11
CA LEU A 18 -20.13 -34.99 -21.53
C LEU A 18 -21.09 -34.41 -20.50
N PHE A 19 -22.40 -34.56 -20.72
CA PHE A 19 -23.43 -34.16 -19.78
C PHE A 19 -23.34 -34.97 -18.49
N LEU A 20 -23.28 -36.31 -18.58
CA LEU A 20 -23.13 -37.20 -17.42
C LEU A 20 -21.84 -36.89 -16.64
N GLN A 21 -20.70 -36.70 -17.33
CA GLN A 21 -19.42 -36.36 -16.68
C GLN A 21 -19.46 -35.06 -15.87
N ARG A 22 -20.38 -34.13 -16.20
CA ARG A 22 -20.51 -32.84 -15.50
C ARG A 22 -21.47 -32.88 -14.31
N LEU A 23 -22.23 -33.97 -14.14
CA LEU A 23 -23.18 -34.12 -13.05
C LEU A 23 -22.51 -34.71 -11.80
N PRO A 24 -23.00 -34.37 -10.58
CA PRO A 24 -22.57 -35.02 -9.35
C PRO A 24 -22.84 -36.54 -9.37
N SER A 25 -22.01 -37.30 -8.64
CA SER A 25 -22.09 -38.77 -8.58
C SER A 25 -23.47 -39.26 -8.12
N SER A 26 -24.14 -38.53 -7.23
CA SER A 26 -25.50 -38.82 -6.74
C SER A 26 -26.56 -38.74 -7.83
N VAL A 27 -26.40 -37.81 -8.79
CA VAL A 27 -27.32 -37.67 -9.93
C VAL A 27 -27.00 -38.75 -10.99
N GLN A 28 -25.71 -39.03 -11.21
CA GLN A 28 -25.28 -40.06 -12.17
C GLN A 28 -25.80 -41.46 -11.80
N THR A 29 -25.76 -41.84 -10.52
CA THR A 29 -26.26 -43.15 -10.07
C THR A 29 -27.76 -43.32 -10.31
N ILE A 30 -28.54 -42.26 -10.11
CA ILE A 30 -29.99 -42.26 -10.37
C ILE A 30 -30.25 -42.34 -11.88
N LEU A 31 -29.53 -41.55 -12.68
CA LEU A 31 -29.65 -41.60 -14.14
C LEU A 31 -29.26 -42.97 -14.73
N ALA A 32 -28.28 -43.66 -14.14
CA ALA A 32 -27.86 -44.99 -14.57
C ALA A 32 -28.96 -46.06 -14.41
N ALA A 33 -29.94 -45.85 -13.53
CA ALA A 33 -31.07 -46.75 -13.35
C ALA A 33 -32.16 -46.59 -14.43
N VAL A 34 -32.07 -45.56 -15.28
CA VAL A 34 -33.05 -45.27 -16.33
C VAL A 34 -32.64 -45.94 -17.63
N SER A 35 -33.48 -46.82 -18.15
CA SER A 35 -33.20 -47.68 -19.32
C SER A 35 -33.24 -46.96 -20.68
N GLU A 36 -34.00 -45.88 -20.82
CA GLU A 36 -34.07 -45.07 -22.04
C GLU A 36 -33.56 -43.65 -21.81
N LEU A 37 -32.24 -43.48 -21.84
CA LEU A 37 -31.62 -42.16 -21.67
C LEU A 37 -31.47 -41.46 -23.01
N THR A 38 -32.24 -40.39 -23.22
CA THR A 38 -31.96 -39.38 -24.24
C THR A 38 -31.43 -38.13 -23.56
N LEU A 39 -30.69 -37.30 -24.27
CA LEU A 39 -30.11 -36.09 -23.68
C LEU A 39 -31.15 -35.16 -23.05
N ASP A 40 -32.31 -35.01 -23.70
CA ASP A 40 -33.40 -34.16 -23.18
C ASP A 40 -34.03 -34.76 -21.91
N LYS A 41 -34.30 -36.08 -21.90
CA LYS A 41 -34.81 -36.77 -20.70
C LYS A 41 -33.79 -36.76 -19.54
N ALA A 42 -32.51 -36.92 -19.85
CA ALA A 42 -31.44 -36.87 -18.86
C ALA A 42 -31.36 -35.49 -18.20
N ALA A 43 -31.52 -34.42 -18.98
CA ALA A 43 -31.57 -33.05 -18.46
C ALA A 43 -32.79 -32.82 -17.55
N GLU A 44 -33.98 -33.23 -18.00
CA GLU A 44 -35.20 -33.07 -17.19
C GLU A 44 -35.11 -33.81 -15.85
N ILE A 45 -34.62 -35.06 -15.87
CA ILE A 45 -34.48 -35.86 -14.64
C ILE A 45 -33.41 -35.26 -13.73
N ALA A 46 -32.28 -34.80 -14.28
CA ALA A 46 -31.22 -34.17 -13.49
C ALA A 46 -31.71 -32.88 -12.80
N ASP A 47 -32.47 -32.04 -13.51
CA ASP A 47 -33.03 -30.80 -12.96
C ASP A 47 -33.98 -31.12 -11.78
N ARG A 48 -34.87 -32.10 -11.94
CA ARG A 48 -35.77 -32.52 -10.86
C ARG A 48 -35.04 -33.09 -9.64
N ILE A 49 -33.99 -33.89 -9.84
CA ILE A 49 -33.18 -34.43 -8.73
C ILE A 49 -32.50 -33.29 -7.97
N ILE A 50 -31.99 -32.28 -8.68
CA ILE A 50 -31.34 -31.12 -8.05
C ILE A 50 -32.36 -30.30 -7.25
N GLU A 51 -33.58 -30.12 -7.77
CA GLU A 51 -34.67 -29.40 -7.10
C GLU A 51 -35.18 -30.14 -5.85
N ASP A 52 -35.38 -31.45 -5.95
CA ASP A 52 -35.97 -32.27 -4.87
C ASP A 52 -34.95 -32.72 -3.81
N SER A 53 -33.65 -32.68 -4.12
CA SER A 53 -32.62 -33.02 -3.13
C SER A 53 -32.32 -31.80 -2.23
N PRO A 54 -32.55 -31.88 -0.90
CA PRO A 54 -31.97 -30.92 0.02
C PRO A 54 -30.46 -31.14 0.02
N SER A 55 -29.77 -30.40 -0.84
CA SER A 55 -28.33 -30.48 -1.09
C SER A 55 -27.52 -30.61 0.22
N PRO A 56 -26.76 -31.68 0.46
CA PRO A 56 -25.39 -31.48 0.92
C PRO A 56 -24.71 -30.81 -0.27
N ILE A 57 -24.51 -29.50 -0.18
CA ILE A 57 -23.69 -28.79 -1.16
C ILE A 57 -22.29 -29.40 -1.00
N GLU A 58 -22.01 -30.48 -1.73
CA GLU A 58 -20.65 -30.83 -2.10
C GLU A 58 -20.21 -29.75 -3.07
N THR A 59 -19.94 -28.55 -2.51
CA THR A 59 -19.02 -27.62 -3.13
C THR A 59 -17.80 -28.49 -3.36
N PHE A 60 -17.50 -28.83 -4.61
CA PHE A 60 -16.13 -29.12 -4.98
C PHE A 60 -15.36 -27.94 -4.40
N ALA A 61 -14.68 -28.19 -3.29
CA ALA A 61 -13.84 -27.19 -2.69
C ALA A 61 -12.78 -26.95 -3.75
N VAL A 62 -13.01 -25.93 -4.59
CA VAL A 62 -11.92 -25.19 -5.23
C VAL A 62 -11.00 -24.92 -4.07
N SER A 63 -9.90 -25.67 -4.03
CA SER A 63 -9.08 -25.87 -2.84
C SER A 63 -8.95 -24.55 -2.10
N LYS A 64 -9.70 -24.38 -1.00
CA LYS A 64 -9.76 -23.13 -0.23
C LYS A 64 -8.38 -22.69 0.22
N LYS A 65 -7.38 -23.59 0.18
CA LYS A 65 -5.96 -23.27 0.33
C LYS A 65 -5.47 -22.15 -0.60
N ASN A 66 -5.91 -22.11 -1.86
CA ASN A 66 -5.48 -21.07 -2.80
C ASN A 66 -6.22 -19.75 -2.57
N GLU A 67 -7.52 -19.79 -2.27
CA GLU A 67 -8.29 -18.57 -1.98
C GLU A 67 -7.87 -17.93 -0.65
N GLN A 68 -7.68 -18.70 0.43
CA GLN A 68 -7.08 -18.17 1.67
C GLN A 68 -5.67 -17.62 1.43
N SER A 69 -4.86 -18.23 0.55
CA SER A 69 -3.53 -17.70 0.22
C SER A 69 -3.61 -16.37 -0.53
N LEU A 70 -4.56 -16.21 -1.44
CA LEU A 70 -4.78 -14.97 -2.17
C LEU A 70 -5.37 -13.89 -1.27
N GLU A 71 -6.36 -14.24 -0.45
CA GLU A 71 -7.01 -13.35 0.50
C GLU A 71 -6.02 -12.83 1.54
N THR A 72 -5.17 -13.69 2.11
CA THR A 72 -4.10 -13.28 3.03
C THR A 72 -3.05 -12.39 2.36
N LYS A 73 -2.67 -12.66 1.10
CA LYS A 73 -1.78 -11.77 0.33
C LYS A 73 -2.42 -10.41 0.07
N LEU A 74 -3.70 -10.37 -0.26
CA LEU A 74 -4.45 -9.12 -0.48
C LEU A 74 -4.54 -8.30 0.81
N PHE A 75 -4.85 -8.92 1.95
CA PHE A 75 -4.87 -8.25 3.25
C PHE A 75 -3.49 -7.68 3.64
N LEU A 76 -2.42 -8.43 3.38
CA LEU A 76 -1.05 -7.94 3.60
C LEU A 76 -0.74 -6.72 2.73
N GLU A 77 -1.14 -6.73 1.46
CA GLU A 77 -0.85 -5.64 0.53
C GLU A 77 -1.67 -4.39 0.84
N ILE A 78 -2.94 -4.55 1.24
CA ILE A 78 -3.75 -3.46 1.79
C ILE A 78 -3.07 -2.86 3.03
N GLY A 79 -2.55 -3.69 3.94
CA GLY A 79 -1.82 -3.23 5.12
C GLY A 79 -0.56 -2.42 4.78
N LYS A 80 0.20 -2.83 3.77
CA LYS A 80 1.37 -2.07 3.28
C LYS A 80 0.97 -0.74 2.64
N LEU A 81 -0.09 -0.74 1.84
CA LEU A 81 -0.60 0.47 1.20
C LEU A 81 -1.08 1.48 2.25
N ASN A 82 -1.82 1.04 3.26
CA ASN A 82 -2.26 1.90 4.38
C ASN A 82 -1.08 2.52 5.13
N LYS A 83 -0.05 1.73 5.47
CA LYS A 83 1.19 2.27 6.09
C LYS A 83 1.89 3.32 5.22
N ARG A 84 1.88 3.13 3.89
CA ARG A 84 2.46 4.10 2.96
C ARG A 84 1.62 5.37 2.88
N ILE A 85 0.29 5.25 2.91
CA ILE A 85 -0.63 6.38 2.97
C ILE A 85 -0.45 7.16 4.27
N ASP A 86 -0.33 6.48 5.42
CA ASP A 86 -0.05 7.10 6.71
C ASP A 86 1.28 7.88 6.66
N HIS A 87 2.35 7.27 6.16
CA HIS A 87 3.64 7.97 6.03
C HIS A 87 3.56 9.19 5.10
N LEU A 88 2.76 9.12 4.03
CA LEU A 88 2.54 10.23 3.11
C LEU A 88 1.63 11.33 3.70
N SER A 89 0.65 10.96 4.54
CA SER A 89 -0.23 11.92 5.21
C SER A 89 0.50 12.66 6.33
N PHE A 90 1.35 11.98 7.10
CA PHE A 90 2.20 12.61 8.12
C PHE A 90 3.27 13.53 7.52
N SER A 91 3.80 13.22 6.34
CA SER A 91 4.79 14.07 5.65
C SER A 91 4.20 15.30 4.96
N ARG A 92 2.89 15.30 4.65
CA ARG A 92 2.20 16.49 4.11
C ARG A 92 1.59 17.40 5.19
N GLY A 93 1.35 16.88 6.40
CA GLY A 93 0.66 17.60 7.49
C GLY A 93 1.53 18.36 8.49
N ARG A 94 2.86 18.20 8.45
CA ARG A 94 3.77 18.98 9.31
C ARG A 94 4.95 19.45 8.48
N SER A 95 4.84 20.66 7.95
CA SER A 95 5.98 21.56 8.07
C SER A 95 6.03 21.91 9.56
N PRO A 96 6.97 21.38 10.36
CA PRO A 96 7.33 22.11 11.55
C PRO A 96 7.97 23.36 10.98
N TYR A 97 7.19 24.45 10.91
CA TYR A 97 7.71 25.79 10.90
C TYR A 97 8.98 25.74 11.73
N ARG A 98 10.14 25.89 11.07
CA ARG A 98 11.44 25.84 11.71
C ARG A 98 11.38 26.91 12.79
N ARG A 99 10.94 26.55 13.99
CA ARG A 99 11.10 27.35 15.20
C ARG A 99 12.59 27.33 15.38
N ASN A 100 13.19 28.34 14.78
CA ASN A 100 14.55 28.76 14.92
C ASN A 100 14.81 28.89 16.43
N LYS A 101 15.15 27.78 17.09
CA LYS A 101 15.57 27.72 18.50
C LYS A 101 16.99 28.28 18.65
N ASN A 102 17.30 29.33 17.91
CA ASN A 102 18.40 30.23 18.16
C ASN A 102 17.87 31.51 18.80
N SER A 103 16.97 31.39 19.78
CA SER A 103 16.89 32.42 20.82
C SER A 103 18.09 32.22 21.74
N ARG A 104 19.27 32.58 21.25
CA ARG A 104 20.35 32.98 22.16
C ARG A 104 19.84 34.27 22.78
N GLU A 105 19.29 34.17 23.98
CA GLU A 105 19.19 35.29 24.90
C GLU A 105 20.57 35.93 24.96
N ARG A 106 20.75 37.00 24.17
CA ARG A 106 21.87 37.90 24.35
C ARG A 106 21.57 38.62 25.65
N SER A 107 22.18 38.15 26.73
CA SER A 107 22.23 38.88 27.99
C SER A 107 22.58 40.34 27.71
N ILE A 108 21.60 41.22 27.90
CA ILE A 108 21.69 42.69 27.77
C ILE A 108 22.49 43.30 28.94
N SER A 109 23.33 42.51 29.62
CA SER A 109 24.05 42.96 30.83
C SER A 109 25.40 43.64 30.53
N ASN A 110 25.94 43.55 29.32
CA ASN A 110 27.13 44.34 28.97
C ASN A 110 26.73 45.73 28.49
N LYS A 111 26.77 46.70 29.43
CA LYS A 111 26.84 48.13 29.14
C LYS A 111 27.73 48.33 27.91
N ARG A 112 27.15 48.77 26.81
CA ARG A 112 27.87 48.89 25.54
C ARG A 112 28.81 50.07 25.68
N ASP A 113 30.07 49.78 26.01
CA ASP A 113 31.14 50.76 25.94
C ASP A 113 31.39 51.08 24.46
N PHE A 114 30.81 52.19 23.99
CA PHE A 114 30.89 52.63 22.58
C PHE A 114 32.27 53.19 22.23
N SER A 115 33.20 53.19 23.18
CA SER A 115 34.58 53.63 23.01
C SER A 115 35.39 52.75 22.05
N ILE A 116 35.03 51.47 21.89
CA ILE A 116 35.78 50.52 21.05
C ILE A 116 34.91 49.90 19.95
N CYS A 117 35.47 49.71 18.76
CA CYS A 117 34.73 49.19 17.61
C CYS A 117 34.31 47.72 17.79
N TRP A 118 33.33 47.28 17.00
CA TRP A 118 32.82 45.90 17.06
C TRP A 118 33.93 44.84 16.90
N TYR A 119 34.91 45.10 16.03
CA TYR A 119 36.01 44.18 15.79
C TYR A 119 36.94 44.06 17.02
N HIS A 120 37.29 45.17 17.68
CA HIS A 120 38.04 45.10 18.95
C HIS A 120 37.22 44.46 20.08
N ARG A 121 35.90 44.67 20.12
CA ARG A 121 35.04 43.97 21.10
C ARG A 121 35.01 42.45 20.87
N ARG A 122 35.09 42.00 19.61
CA ARG A 122 35.01 40.57 19.26
C ARG A 122 36.37 39.87 19.33
N PHE A 123 37.45 40.56 18.97
CA PHE A 123 38.78 39.98 18.75
C PHE A 123 39.87 40.54 19.70
N GLY A 124 39.60 41.62 20.44
CA GLY A 124 40.56 42.27 21.34
C GLY A 124 41.85 42.68 20.63
N ASN A 125 43.00 42.37 21.24
CA ASN A 125 44.35 42.60 20.68
C ASN A 125 44.62 41.81 19.39
N LYS A 126 43.79 40.83 19.03
CA LYS A 126 43.91 40.08 17.77
C LYS A 126 43.12 40.73 16.64
N CYS A 127 42.50 41.88 16.87
CA CYS A 127 41.86 42.65 15.82
C CYS A 127 42.91 43.12 14.82
N ARG A 128 42.66 42.86 13.54
CA ARG A 128 43.51 43.39 12.47
C ARG A 128 43.31 44.90 12.35
N VAL A 129 44.40 45.64 12.18
CA VAL A 129 44.38 47.11 12.10
C VAL A 129 43.46 47.58 10.95
N GLU A 130 43.49 46.89 9.81
CA GLU A 130 42.65 47.12 8.62
C GLU A 130 41.14 47.01 8.88
N LYS A 131 40.72 46.30 9.93
CA LYS A 131 39.30 46.10 10.27
C LYS A 131 38.84 47.02 11.39
N CYS A 132 39.72 47.85 11.93
CA CYS A 132 39.33 48.84 12.93
C CYS A 132 38.51 49.96 12.28
N VAL A 133 37.39 50.32 12.91
CA VAL A 133 36.51 51.38 12.45
C VAL A 133 36.56 52.53 13.46
N GLN A 134 36.95 53.73 12.99
CA GLN A 134 36.99 54.95 13.80
C GLN A 134 35.57 55.52 14.01
N PRO A 135 35.28 56.17 15.16
CA PRO A 135 36.18 56.43 16.30
C PRO A 135 36.32 55.20 17.20
N CYS A 136 37.56 54.69 17.36
CA CYS A 136 37.89 53.59 18.25
C CYS A 136 39.05 53.99 19.15
N THR A 137 38.85 53.96 20.46
CA THR A 137 39.84 54.39 21.46
C THR A 137 40.76 53.26 21.91
N TRP A 138 40.81 52.11 21.21
CA TRP A 138 41.65 50.97 21.56
C TRP A 138 43.14 51.28 21.38
N GLN A 139 43.91 51.38 22.47
CA GLN A 139 45.34 51.72 22.46
C GLN A 139 46.29 50.64 21.88
N GLY A 140 45.78 49.54 21.32
CA GLY A 140 46.59 48.46 20.75
C GLY A 140 46.79 48.51 19.22
N ASN A 141 46.28 49.52 18.53
CA ASN A 141 46.37 49.61 17.06
C ASN A 141 47.60 50.40 16.54
N VAL A 142 48.36 51.00 17.44
CA VAL A 142 49.61 51.69 17.13
C VAL A 142 50.75 50.69 17.29
N THR A 143 51.10 50.02 16.20
CA THR A 143 52.50 49.83 15.72
C THR A 143 52.56 48.72 14.67
N SER A 144 52.92 49.11 13.45
CA SER A 144 53.76 48.34 12.50
C SER A 144 54.13 49.29 11.37
N LYS A 145 54.93 50.31 11.70
CA LYS A 145 55.68 51.08 10.71
C LYS A 145 56.97 51.59 11.37
N GLU A 146 57.91 50.65 11.51
CA GLU A 146 59.35 50.88 11.39
C GLU A 146 59.89 49.75 10.52
#